data_AF-A0A101RKJ3-F1
#
_entry.id   AF-A0A101RKJ3-F1
#
_cell.length_a   1.000
_cell.length_b   1.000
_cell.length_c   1.000
_cell.angle_alpha   90.00
_cell.angle_beta   90.00
_cell.angle_gamma   90.00
#
_symmetry.space_group_name_H-M   'P 1'
#
loop_
_entity.id
_entity.type
_entity.pdbx_description
1 polymer ?
#
loop_
_entity_poly.entity_id
_entity_poly.type
_entity_poly.pdbx_seq_one_letter_code
_entity_poly.pdbx_strand_id
1 'polypeptide(L)'
;MSQVNALLAHMLFSGRPLAENQIAALWRLDFSLREKTFWKMLYESAARADEVLCLNVEDLYPQDKRGKITAKGGATEWIHWQSGTAQLLPRLIARRTRGPLFLTDRKAPAGTATLDVCEETSRARLFYRRGEEIFEESTRLLANPLARPEDVEDLAG
;
A
#
# COMPACT_ATOMS: atom_id res chain seq x y z
N MET A 1 6.13 23.68 -1.97
CA MET A 1 4.84 23.22 -1.40
C MET A 1 3.69 23.44 -2.38
N SER A 2 3.90 23.18 -3.67
CA SER A 2 2.92 23.45 -4.73
C SER A 2 3.01 22.29 -5.73
N GLN A 3 1.86 21.81 -6.18
CA GLN A 3 1.60 20.68 -7.11
C GLN A 3 1.55 19.24 -6.57
N VAL A 4 2.24 18.86 -5.49
CA VAL A 4 2.21 17.45 -5.00
C VAL A 4 0.90 17.08 -4.28
N ASN A 5 0.21 18.05 -3.65
CA ASN A 5 -1.02 17.77 -2.90
C ASN A 5 -2.26 17.52 -3.77
N ALA A 6 -2.25 17.90 -5.06
CA ALA A 6 -3.40 17.75 -5.94
C ALA A 6 -3.47 16.38 -6.63
N LEU A 7 -2.33 15.67 -6.75
CA LEU A 7 -2.31 14.32 -7.34
C LEU A 7 -2.72 13.21 -6.36
N LEU A 8 -2.72 13.51 -5.06
CA LEU A 8 -2.98 12.55 -3.98
C LEU A 8 -4.38 11.94 -3.96
N ALA A 9 -5.26 12.46 -4.79
CA ALA A 9 -6.66 12.13 -4.79
C ALA A 9 -7.02 11.21 -5.99
N HIS A 10 -6.29 11.23 -7.11
CA HIS A 10 -6.69 10.46 -8.29
C HIS A 10 -6.30 8.96 -8.30
N MET A 11 -5.52 8.48 -7.34
CA MET A 11 -4.83 7.18 -7.49
C MET A 11 -4.86 6.30 -6.25
N LEU A 12 -6.06 6.04 -5.72
CA LEU A 12 -6.27 4.84 -4.91
C LEU A 12 -7.43 4.04 -5.52
N PHE A 13 -7.18 3.46 -6.70
CA PHE A 13 -8.05 2.48 -7.37
C PHE A 13 -9.36 3.00 -8.00
N SER A 14 -10.13 3.92 -7.36
CA SER A 14 -11.49 4.28 -7.83
C SER A 14 -11.60 5.51 -8.76
N GLY A 15 -10.49 6.16 -9.13
CA GLY A 15 -10.46 7.35 -10.00
C GLY A 15 -11.09 8.62 -9.40
N ARG A 16 -11.65 8.56 -8.18
CA ARG A 16 -12.25 9.70 -7.48
C ARG A 16 -11.31 10.29 -6.42
N PRO A 17 -11.11 11.61 -6.43
CA PRO A 17 -10.34 12.31 -5.41
C PRO A 17 -10.91 12.18 -3.99
N LEU A 18 -10.12 11.63 -3.06
CA LEU A 18 -10.38 11.78 -1.62
C LEU A 18 -9.96 13.18 -1.15
N ALA A 19 -10.84 13.86 -0.44
CA ALA A 19 -10.56 15.13 0.21
C ALA A 19 -9.64 14.98 1.43
N GLU A 20 -8.99 16.05 1.87
CA GLU A 20 -8.00 16.03 2.97
C GLU A 20 -8.58 15.48 4.28
N ASN A 21 -9.83 15.81 4.59
CA ASN A 21 -10.55 15.26 5.75
C ASN A 21 -10.81 13.75 5.62
N GLN A 22 -11.09 13.25 4.41
CA GLN A 22 -11.26 11.82 4.15
C GLN A 22 -9.93 11.08 4.27
N ILE A 23 -8.83 11.69 3.82
CA ILE A 23 -7.46 11.15 4.00
C ILE A 23 -7.10 11.10 5.48
N ALA A 24 -7.43 12.15 6.25
CA ALA A 24 -7.23 12.16 7.70
C ALA A 24 -8.07 11.07 8.41
N ALA A 25 -9.31 10.86 7.98
CA ALA A 25 -10.17 9.80 8.48
C ALA A 25 -9.63 8.39 8.13
N LEU A 26 -9.12 8.20 6.91
CA LEU A 26 -8.48 6.95 6.47
C LEU A 26 -7.37 6.52 7.43
N TRP A 27 -6.58 7.45 7.96
CA TRP A 27 -5.50 7.10 8.89
C TRP A 27 -5.96 6.72 10.31
N ARG A 28 -7.23 6.98 10.65
CA ARG A 28 -7.81 6.66 11.96
C ARG A 28 -8.51 5.29 11.99
N LEU A 29 -8.91 4.80 10.82
CA LEU A 29 -9.58 3.51 10.69
C LEU A 29 -8.63 2.35 11.02
N ASP A 30 -9.18 1.30 11.64
CA ASP A 30 -8.37 0.14 11.99
C ASP A 30 -8.19 -0.82 10.81
N PHE A 31 -7.20 -0.51 9.97
CA PHE A 31 -6.74 -1.41 8.92
C PHE A 31 -5.58 -2.28 9.37
N SER A 32 -5.42 -3.43 8.71
CA SER A 32 -4.26 -4.28 8.93
C SER A 32 -2.95 -3.52 8.59
N LEU A 33 -1.85 -3.94 9.22
CA LEU A 33 -0.53 -3.35 9.00
C LEU A 33 -0.15 -3.32 7.51
N ARG A 34 -0.55 -4.35 6.73
CA ARG A 34 -0.28 -4.42 5.28
C ARG A 34 -0.93 -3.25 4.55
N GLU A 35 -2.24 -3.07 4.72
CA GLU A 35 -3.03 -2.01 4.09
C GLU A 35 -2.55 -0.63 4.51
N LYS A 36 -2.38 -0.40 5.82
CA LYS A 36 -1.87 0.87 6.34
C LYS A 36 -0.53 1.23 5.71
N THR A 37 0.39 0.27 5.62
CA THR A 37 1.71 0.50 5.01
C THR A 37 1.61 0.74 3.51
N PHE A 38 0.80 -0.07 2.80
CA PHE A 38 0.64 0.04 1.36
C PHE A 38 0.07 1.40 0.95
N TRP A 39 -1.04 1.81 1.55
CA TRP A 39 -1.70 3.08 1.21
C TRP A 39 -0.87 4.28 1.65
N LYS A 40 -0.16 4.18 2.77
CA LYS A 40 0.73 5.26 3.21
C LYS A 40 1.94 5.39 2.30
N MET A 41 2.46 4.27 1.78
CA MET A 41 3.55 4.31 0.80
C MET A 41 3.09 4.91 -0.52
N LEU A 42 1.91 4.55 -1.04
CA LEU A 42 1.33 5.19 -2.23
C LEU A 42 1.15 6.69 -2.04
N TYR A 43 0.56 7.09 -0.92
CA TYR A 43 0.36 8.48 -0.56
C TYR A 43 1.68 9.26 -0.50
N GLU A 44 2.68 8.73 0.21
CA GLU A 44 3.94 9.45 0.44
C GLU A 44 4.89 9.45 -0.76
N SER A 45 4.79 8.46 -1.65
CA SER A 45 5.68 8.32 -2.81
C SER A 45 5.10 8.81 -4.13
N ALA A 46 3.77 8.95 -4.21
CA ALA A 46 3.04 9.16 -5.46
C ALA A 46 3.37 8.14 -6.57
N ALA A 47 3.90 6.97 -6.20
CA ALA A 47 4.19 5.87 -7.12
C ALA A 47 2.91 5.16 -7.55
N ARG A 48 2.96 4.42 -8.66
CA ARG A 48 1.80 3.61 -9.09
C ARG A 48 1.63 2.40 -8.18
N ALA A 49 0.39 1.96 -8.02
CA ALA A 49 0.05 0.77 -7.24
C ALA A 49 0.85 -0.46 -7.69
N ASP A 50 0.95 -0.70 -9.00
CA ASP A 50 1.70 -1.83 -9.56
C ASP A 50 3.19 -1.78 -9.22
N GLU A 51 3.80 -0.59 -9.28
CA GLU A 51 5.23 -0.40 -8.99
C GLU A 51 5.50 -0.70 -7.51
N VAL A 52 4.62 -0.26 -6.61
CA VAL A 52 4.72 -0.52 -5.16
C VAL A 52 4.47 -2.00 -4.84
N LEU A 53 3.49 -2.64 -5.46
CA LEU A 53 3.19 -4.06 -5.25
C LEU A 53 4.30 -4.98 -5.76
N CYS A 54 5.09 -4.53 -6.73
CA CYS A 54 6.26 -5.23 -7.25
C CYS A 54 7.51 -5.13 -6.36
N LEU A 55 7.52 -4.29 -5.32
CA LEU A 55 8.67 -4.19 -4.41
C LEU A 55 8.97 -5.52 -3.72
N ASN A 56 10.27 -5.82 -3.62
CA ASN A 56 10.79 -6.88 -2.78
C ASN A 56 11.59 -6.30 -1.60
N VAL A 57 11.74 -7.08 -0.54
CA VAL A 57 12.44 -6.66 0.68
C VAL A 57 13.91 -6.31 0.41
N GLU A 58 14.58 -7.09 -0.44
CA GLU A 58 15.98 -6.92 -0.84
C GLU A 58 16.24 -5.64 -1.66
N ASP A 59 15.18 -5.03 -2.20
CA ASP A 59 15.23 -3.81 -3.01
C ASP A 59 14.92 -2.54 -2.19
N LEU A 60 14.71 -2.69 -0.88
CA LEU A 60 14.41 -1.58 0.03
C LEU A 60 15.66 -1.06 0.71
N TYR A 61 15.68 0.26 0.90
CA TYR A 61 16.70 0.98 1.64
C TYR A 61 15.99 1.82 2.71
N PRO A 62 15.54 1.19 3.83
CA PRO A 62 14.67 1.86 4.79
C PRO A 62 15.29 3.09 5.46
N GLN A 63 16.61 3.09 5.67
CA GLN A 63 17.35 4.22 6.25
C GLN A 63 17.30 5.45 5.35
N ASP A 64 17.30 5.23 4.03
CA ASP A 64 17.22 6.27 3.00
C ASP A 64 15.76 6.60 2.62
N LYS A 65 14.79 5.92 3.23
CA LYS A 65 13.36 5.99 2.90
C LYS A 65 13.06 5.82 1.39
N ARG A 66 13.70 4.84 0.75
CA ARG A 66 13.53 4.58 -0.69
C ARG A 66 13.58 3.09 -1.03
N GLY A 67 13.02 2.76 -2.19
CA GLY A 67 13.02 1.40 -2.74
C GLY A 67 13.19 1.43 -4.24
N LYS A 68 13.85 0.41 -4.80
CA LYS A 68 14.01 0.26 -6.24
C LYS A 68 12.73 -0.31 -6.85
N ILE A 69 12.26 0.30 -7.93
CA ILE A 69 11.19 -0.23 -8.76
C ILE A 69 11.70 -0.42 -10.19
N THR A 70 11.04 -1.29 -10.94
CA THR A 70 11.26 -1.42 -12.38
C THR A 70 10.16 -0.65 -13.09
N ALA A 71 10.52 0.48 -13.70
CA ALA A 71 9.59 1.30 -14.46
C ALA A 71 9.18 0.59 -15.77
N LYS A 72 8.08 1.08 -16.35
CA LYS A 72 7.63 0.63 -17.67
C LYS A 72 8.74 0.89 -18.70
N GLY A 73 9.29 -0.19 -19.26
CA GLY A 73 10.46 -0.15 -20.16
C GLY A 73 11.73 -0.78 -19.58
N GLY A 74 11.69 -1.29 -18.35
CA GLY A 74 12.79 -2.05 -17.75
C GLY A 74 13.85 -1.20 -17.05
N ALA A 75 13.69 0.13 -17.04
CA ALA A 75 14.59 1.02 -16.29
C ALA A 75 14.38 0.86 -14.78
N THR A 76 15.48 0.85 -14.03
CA THR A 76 15.41 0.92 -12.56
C THR A 76 15.18 2.37 -12.14
N GLU A 77 14.11 2.58 -11.39
CA GLU A 77 13.77 3.86 -10.77
C GLU A 77 13.71 3.72 -9.25
N TRP A 78 13.64 4.86 -8.56
CA TRP A 78 13.59 4.93 -7.11
C TRP A 78 12.32 5.64 -6.67
N ILE A 79 11.52 4.96 -5.86
CA ILE A 79 10.46 5.63 -5.11
C ILE A 79 11.01 6.09 -3.76
N HIS A 80 10.53 7.21 -3.27
CA HIS A 80 10.88 7.74 -1.96
C HIS A 80 9.61 7.90 -1.13
N TRP A 81 9.68 7.63 0.17
CA TRP A 81 8.56 7.78 1.08
C TRP A 81 8.94 8.63 2.29
N GLN A 82 7.96 8.96 3.12
CA GLN A 82 8.14 9.83 4.28
C GLN A 82 8.11 9.01 5.57
N SER A 83 8.06 9.72 6.70
CA SER A 83 8.20 9.09 8.03
C SER A 83 7.09 8.10 8.35
N GLY A 84 5.90 8.24 7.77
CA GLY A 84 4.79 7.36 8.08
C GLY A 84 4.99 5.95 7.54
N THR A 85 5.38 5.80 6.28
CA THR A 85 5.80 4.50 5.74
C THR A 85 7.02 3.97 6.48
N ALA A 86 8.01 4.83 6.75
CA ALA A 86 9.25 4.44 7.43
C ALA A 86 9.01 3.85 8.84
N GLN A 87 7.98 4.30 9.55
CA GLN A 87 7.62 3.77 10.87
C GLN A 87 6.94 2.39 10.81
N LEU A 88 6.18 2.11 9.75
CA LEU A 88 5.43 0.87 9.59
C LEU A 88 6.27 -0.25 8.96
N LEU A 89 7.18 0.14 8.04
CA LEU A 89 7.92 -0.78 7.20
C LEU A 89 8.75 -1.83 7.98
N PRO A 90 9.45 -1.51 9.09
CA PRO A 90 10.18 -2.53 9.86
C PRO A 90 9.27 -3.62 10.43
N ARG A 91 8.05 -3.27 10.84
CA ARG A 91 7.06 -4.24 11.36
C ARG A 91 6.51 -5.11 10.24
N LEU A 92 6.31 -4.55 9.05
CA LEU A 92 5.83 -5.29 7.87
C LEU A 92 6.90 -6.24 7.32
N ILE A 93 8.16 -5.83 7.27
CA ILE A 93 9.30 -6.67 6.87
C ILE A 93 9.50 -7.79 7.90
N ALA A 94 9.38 -7.46 9.19
CA ALA A 94 9.65 -8.36 10.31
C ALA A 94 11.07 -8.94 10.22
N ARG A 95 11.22 -10.26 10.06
CA ARG A 95 12.53 -10.93 9.95
C ARG A 95 12.91 -11.28 8.50
N ARG A 96 12.06 -10.92 7.54
CA ARG A 96 12.28 -11.28 6.13
C ARG A 96 13.48 -10.54 5.59
N THR A 97 14.28 -11.25 4.80
CA THR A 97 15.44 -10.66 4.11
C THR A 97 15.25 -10.55 2.60
N ARG A 98 14.27 -11.29 2.05
CA ARG A 98 13.97 -11.30 0.62
C ARG A 98 12.48 -11.56 0.30
N GLY A 99 12.13 -11.35 -0.96
CA GLY A 99 10.83 -11.67 -1.54
C GLY A 99 9.81 -10.54 -1.46
N PRO A 100 8.57 -10.78 -1.91
CA PRO A 100 7.57 -9.73 -2.10
C PRO A 100 7.26 -8.97 -0.81
N LEU A 101 7.30 -7.64 -0.84
CA LEU A 101 7.05 -6.82 0.35
C LEU A 101 5.62 -7.00 0.87
N PHE A 102 4.64 -6.89 -0.03
CA PHE A 102 3.22 -7.04 0.25
C PHE A 102 2.76 -8.45 -0.12
N LEU A 103 2.26 -9.19 0.88
CA LEU A 103 1.85 -10.58 0.73
C LEU A 103 0.35 -10.72 0.92
N THR A 104 -0.24 -11.74 0.29
CA THR A 104 -1.62 -12.19 0.56
C THR A 104 -1.75 -12.78 1.96
N ASP A 105 -2.96 -12.80 2.52
CA ASP A 105 -3.19 -13.40 3.85
C ASP A 105 -3.11 -14.92 3.81
N ARG A 106 -3.51 -15.51 2.68
CA ARG A 106 -3.52 -16.96 2.44
C ARG A 106 -2.20 -17.41 1.81
N LYS A 107 -1.90 -18.71 1.95
CA LYS A 107 -0.77 -19.34 1.25
C LYS A 107 -0.95 -19.27 -0.27
N ALA A 108 0.17 -19.21 -0.97
CA ALA A 108 0.20 -19.21 -2.42
C ALA A 108 -0.44 -20.50 -2.99
N PRO A 109 -1.35 -20.39 -3.97
CA PRO A 109 -1.83 -21.56 -4.71
C PRO A 109 -0.70 -22.32 -5.39
N ALA A 110 -0.89 -23.62 -5.61
CA ALA A 110 0.04 -24.43 -6.39
C ALA A 110 0.19 -23.83 -7.81
N GLY A 111 1.43 -23.76 -8.30
CA GLY A 111 1.74 -23.16 -9.61
C GLY A 111 1.94 -21.64 -9.61
N THR A 112 1.85 -20.97 -8.45
CA THR A 112 2.27 -19.55 -8.35
C THR A 112 3.75 -19.44 -8.68
N ALA A 113 4.12 -18.44 -9.49
CA ALA A 113 5.51 -18.21 -9.89
C ALA A 113 6.40 -18.03 -8.65
N THR A 114 7.57 -18.69 -8.63
CA THR A 114 8.48 -18.67 -7.47
C THR A 114 8.87 -17.24 -7.04
N LEU A 115 9.03 -16.33 -8.01
CA LEU A 115 9.36 -14.92 -7.76
C LEU A 115 8.25 -14.15 -7.02
N ASP A 116 7.02 -14.65 -7.05
CA ASP A 116 5.87 -14.07 -6.37
C ASP A 116 5.53 -14.82 -5.09
N VAL A 117 6.34 -15.76 -4.63
CA VAL A 117 6.12 -16.48 -3.38
C VAL A 117 7.20 -16.13 -2.37
N CYS A 118 6.80 -15.69 -1.18
CA CYS A 118 7.73 -15.54 -0.07
C CYS A 118 8.14 -16.93 0.45
N GLU A 119 9.43 -17.25 0.36
CA GLU A 119 9.97 -18.54 0.82
C GLU A 119 9.74 -18.77 2.32
N GLU A 120 9.82 -17.71 3.13
CA GLU A 120 9.70 -17.80 4.59
C GLU A 120 8.25 -18.05 5.05
N THR A 121 7.25 -17.52 4.33
CA THR A 121 5.83 -17.59 4.76
C THR A 121 4.95 -18.45 3.85
N SER A 122 5.46 -18.86 2.69
CA SER A 122 4.71 -19.53 1.60
C SER A 122 3.48 -18.74 1.13
N ARG A 123 3.49 -17.41 1.25
CA ARG A 123 2.38 -16.52 0.82
C ARG A 123 2.75 -15.89 -0.52
N ALA A 124 1.75 -15.56 -1.32
CA ALA A 124 1.95 -14.94 -2.62
C ALA A 124 2.09 -13.42 -2.50
N ARG A 125 2.69 -12.76 -3.50
CA ARG A 125 2.64 -11.32 -3.71
C ARG A 125 1.19 -10.86 -3.81
N LEU A 126 0.88 -9.73 -3.19
CA LEU A 126 -0.40 -9.05 -3.39
C LEU A 126 -0.42 -8.40 -4.78
N PHE A 127 -1.40 -8.77 -5.60
CA PHE A 127 -1.57 -8.20 -6.95
C PHE A 127 -2.57 -7.05 -6.97
N TYR A 128 -2.47 -6.19 -7.98
CA TYR A 128 -3.29 -4.98 -8.15
C TYR A 128 -4.77 -5.23 -7.90
N ARG A 129 -5.37 -6.19 -8.61
CA ARG A 129 -6.80 -6.48 -8.51
C ARG A 129 -7.24 -6.78 -7.07
N ARG A 130 -6.43 -7.52 -6.32
CA ARG A 130 -6.77 -7.82 -4.93
C ARG A 130 -6.54 -6.60 -4.02
N GLY A 131 -5.50 -5.81 -4.27
CA GLY A 131 -5.27 -4.54 -3.58
C GLY A 131 -6.41 -3.54 -3.80
N GLU A 132 -6.94 -3.49 -5.02
CA GLU A 132 -8.10 -2.70 -5.44
C GLU A 132 -9.36 -3.11 -4.68
N GLU A 133 -9.72 -4.38 -4.73
CA GLU A 133 -10.87 -4.93 -4.01
C GLU A 133 -10.82 -4.60 -2.51
N ILE A 134 -9.66 -4.81 -1.87
CA ILE A 134 -9.47 -4.52 -0.44
C ILE A 134 -9.62 -3.03 -0.17
N PHE A 135 -9.07 -2.16 -1.03
CA PHE A 135 -9.20 -0.72 -0.88
C PHE A 135 -10.65 -0.26 -1.00
N GLU A 136 -11.38 -0.74 -2.01
CA GLU A 136 -12.79 -0.39 -2.22
C GLU A 136 -13.68 -0.88 -1.08
N GLU A 137 -13.47 -2.10 -0.59
CA GLU A 137 -14.18 -2.65 0.57
C GLU A 137 -13.91 -1.81 1.82
N SER A 138 -12.65 -1.46 2.05
CA SER A 138 -12.18 -0.74 3.24
C SER A 138 -12.59 0.74 3.28
N THR A 139 -12.74 1.36 2.12
CA THR A 139 -13.04 2.80 2.00
C THR A 139 -14.49 3.08 1.60
N ARG A 140 -15.31 2.03 1.44
CA ARG A 140 -16.72 2.15 1.04
C ARG A 140 -17.51 3.15 1.88
N LEU A 141 -17.32 3.16 3.20
CA LEU A 141 -18.00 4.09 4.10
C LEU A 141 -17.50 5.53 3.92
N LEU A 142 -16.19 5.73 3.71
CA LEU A 142 -15.63 7.06 3.46
C LEU A 142 -16.05 7.64 2.10
N ALA A 143 -16.31 6.78 1.12
CA ALA A 143 -16.75 7.15 -0.22
C ALA A 143 -18.27 7.38 -0.33
N ASN A 144 -19.05 7.05 0.71
CA ASN A 144 -20.48 7.29 0.74
C ASN A 144 -20.76 8.75 1.16
N PRO A 145 -21.31 9.62 0.27
CA PRO A 145 -21.62 11.00 0.61
C PRO A 145 -22.75 11.15 1.64
N LEU A 146 -23.44 10.05 1.97
CA LEU A 146 -24.47 9.98 3.00
C LEU A 146 -23.97 9.35 4.31
N ALA A 147 -22.71 8.90 4.38
CA ALA A 147 -22.15 8.39 5.63
C ALA A 147 -22.06 9.51 6.65
N ARG A 148 -22.60 9.26 7.83
CA ARG A 148 -22.57 10.19 8.94
C ARG A 148 -21.26 10.02 9.71
N PRO A 149 -20.76 11.06 10.39
CA PRO A 149 -19.55 10.95 11.22
C PRO A 149 -19.61 9.80 12.23
N GLU A 150 -20.79 9.50 12.76
CA GLU A 150 -21.06 8.38 13.66
C GLU A 150 -20.79 6.99 13.04
N ASP A 151 -20.95 6.81 11.73
CA ASP A 151 -20.71 5.54 11.02
C ASP A 151 -19.20 5.20 10.90
N VAL A 152 -18.33 6.18 11.14
CA VAL A 152 -16.86 6.05 11.03
C VAL A 152 -16.22 5.76 12.39
N GLU A 153 -16.86 6.16 13.49
CA GLU A 153 -16.38 5.92 14.86
C GLU A 153 -16.47 4.44 15.27
N ASP A 154 -17.45 3.70 14.75
CA ASP A 154 -17.65 2.26 15.04
C ASP A 154 -16.60 1.33 14.40
N LEU A 155 -15.72 1.83 13.52
CA LEU A 155 -14.63 1.06 12.92
C LEU A 155 -13.29 1.16 13.68
N ALA A 156 -13.27 1.90 14.80
CA ALA A 156 -12.08 2.08 15.64
C ALA A 156 -12.00 1.07 16.81
N GLY A 157 -12.86 0.04 16.82
CA GLY A 157 -12.97 -0.97 17.86
C GLY A 157 -11.82 -1.97 17.89
#